data_AF-A0A1E4GXH4-F1
#
_entry.id   AF-A0A1E4GXH4-F1
#
_cell.length_a   1.000
_cell.length_b   1.000
_cell.length_c   1.000
_cell.angle_alpha   90.00
_cell.angle_beta   90.00
_cell.angle_gamma   90.00
#
_symmetry.space_group_name_H-M   'P 1'
#
loop_
_entity.id
_entity.type
_entity.pdbx_description
1 polymer ?
#
loop_
_entity_poly.entity_id
_entity_poly.type
_entity_poly.pdbx_seq_one_letter_code
_entity_poly.pdbx_strand_id
1 'polypeptide(L)'
;MKSATIALVAAGFVASLGVGAASAADRVTDVDFLKANRCKGLAASIQGVVDPAALDAFVKSERKTRAAYIVGRGEEEFAKARREARSEDRRGRLTAELNGECQAFLASPDTVARQ
;
A
#
# COMPACT_ATOMS: atom_id res chain seq x y z
N MET A 1 -7.43 18.97 -49.25
CA MET A 1 -8.36 18.96 -48.10
C MET A 1 -7.79 18.01 -47.07
N LYS A 2 -7.40 18.53 -45.91
CA LYS A 2 -6.61 17.83 -44.88
C LYS A 2 -7.51 16.90 -44.07
N SER A 3 -7.20 15.61 -44.06
CA SER A 3 -7.77 14.61 -43.18
C SER A 3 -7.26 14.81 -41.75
N ALA A 4 -8.18 15.11 -40.82
CA ALA A 4 -7.89 15.22 -39.40
C ALA A 4 -7.92 13.82 -38.75
N THR A 5 -6.76 13.35 -38.35
CA THR A 5 -6.59 12.18 -37.48
C THR A 5 -6.93 12.57 -36.04
N ILE A 6 -7.98 11.98 -35.49
CA ILE A 6 -8.31 12.08 -34.07
C ILE A 6 -7.38 11.11 -33.33
N ALA A 7 -6.33 11.65 -32.71
CA ALA A 7 -5.49 10.91 -31.78
C ALA A 7 -6.27 10.72 -30.47
N LEU A 8 -6.65 9.46 -30.20
CA LEU A 8 -7.26 9.04 -28.95
C LEU A 8 -6.16 9.01 -27.89
N VAL A 9 -5.95 10.13 -27.20
CA VAL A 9 -5.05 10.22 -26.05
C VAL A 9 -5.65 9.36 -24.95
N ALA A 10 -5.01 8.23 -24.68
CA ALA A 10 -5.24 7.44 -23.47
C ALA A 10 -5.09 8.38 -22.27
N ALA A 11 -6.19 8.61 -21.55
CA ALA A 11 -6.18 9.30 -20.27
C ALA A 11 -5.37 8.44 -19.29
N GLY A 12 -4.06 8.66 -19.28
CA GLY A 12 -3.17 8.20 -18.24
C GLY A 12 -3.62 8.85 -16.93
N PHE A 13 -4.22 8.04 -16.05
CA PHE A 13 -4.32 8.37 -14.64
C PHE A 13 -2.91 8.35 -14.05
N VAL A 14 -2.17 9.43 -14.26
CA VAL A 14 -0.96 9.75 -13.49
C VAL A 14 -1.38 10.78 -12.45
N ALA A 15 -2.07 10.30 -11.41
CA ALA A 15 -2.26 11.07 -10.20
C ALA A 15 -1.04 10.85 -9.28
N SER A 16 0.15 11.26 -9.73
CA SER A 16 1.31 11.43 -8.87
C SER A 16 1.31 12.85 -8.32
N LEU A 17 0.37 13.14 -7.42
CA LEU A 17 0.45 14.31 -6.55
C LEU A 17 1.37 13.94 -5.38
N GLY A 18 2.67 14.02 -5.63
CA GLY A 18 3.65 14.19 -4.57
C GLY A 18 3.62 15.65 -4.10
N VAL A 19 2.77 15.97 -3.12
CA VAL A 19 2.87 17.17 -2.27
C VAL A 19 2.24 16.85 -0.92
N GLY A 20 2.99 17.06 0.16
CA GLY A 20 2.44 17.23 1.50
C GLY A 20 2.85 16.17 2.52
N ALA A 21 4.12 16.18 2.93
CA ALA A 21 4.41 15.82 4.30
C ALA A 21 3.70 16.81 5.24
N ALA A 22 3.03 16.26 6.25
CA ALA A 22 2.49 16.90 7.44
C ALA A 22 1.16 17.68 7.32
N SER A 23 0.14 17.14 8.00
CA SER A 23 -0.59 17.79 9.12
C SER A 23 -2.11 17.65 9.03
N ALA A 24 -2.63 16.47 9.41
CA ALA A 24 -4.00 16.32 9.91
C ALA A 24 -4.12 15.01 10.70
N ALA A 25 -3.75 15.07 11.98
CA ALA A 25 -3.79 13.99 12.97
C ALA A 25 -2.95 12.74 12.64
N ASP A 26 -1.98 12.49 13.52
CA ASP A 26 -1.11 11.32 13.72
C ASP A 26 -1.89 10.00 13.95
N ARG A 27 -2.89 9.72 13.12
CA ARG A 27 -3.82 8.61 13.29
C ARG A 27 -3.89 7.84 11.99
N VAL A 28 -3.38 6.61 12.04
CA VAL A 28 -3.56 5.63 10.97
C VAL A 28 -5.05 5.54 10.64
N THR A 29 -5.41 5.64 9.36
CA THR A 29 -6.81 5.51 8.93
C THR A 29 -7.15 4.05 8.64
N ASP A 30 -8.44 3.74 8.49
CA ASP A 30 -8.86 2.41 8.05
C ASP A 30 -8.32 2.09 6.64
N VAL A 31 -8.21 3.11 5.78
CA VAL A 31 -7.60 2.96 4.44
C VAL A 31 -6.12 2.60 4.55
N ASP A 32 -5.39 3.24 5.47
CA ASP A 32 -3.98 2.92 5.72
C ASP A 32 -3.80 1.51 6.27
N PHE A 33 -4.69 1.07 7.17
CA PHE A 33 -4.70 -0.31 7.65
C PHE A 33 -4.91 -1.32 6.50
N LEU A 34 -5.84 -1.05 5.58
CA LEU A 34 -6.06 -1.91 4.41
C LEU A 34 -4.84 -1.93 3.48
N LYS A 35 -4.24 -0.76 3.20
CA LYS A 35 -3.01 -0.65 2.40
C LYS A 35 -1.85 -1.38 3.05
N ALA A 36 -1.66 -1.28 4.36
CA ALA A 36 -0.62 -2.00 5.08
C ALA A 36 -0.80 -3.53 4.99
N ASN A 37 -2.04 -4.02 5.05
CA ASN A 37 -2.33 -5.45 4.83
C ASN A 37 -2.02 -5.90 3.40
N ARG A 38 -2.33 -5.06 2.39
CA ARG A 38 -1.93 -5.29 1.00
C ARG A 38 -0.41 -5.37 0.87
N CYS A 39 0.31 -4.39 1.41
CA CYS A 39 1.77 -4.35 1.45
C CYS A 39 2.36 -5.60 2.11
N LYS A 40 1.81 -6.02 3.26
CA LYS A 40 2.21 -7.24 3.95
C LYS A 40 2.04 -8.47 3.06
N GLY A 41 0.95 -8.55 2.30
CA GLY A 41 0.70 -9.64 1.36
C GLY A 41 1.70 -9.68 0.19
N LEU A 42 2.04 -8.51 -0.35
CA LEU A 42 3.08 -8.37 -1.38
C LEU A 42 4.45 -8.77 -0.84
N ALA A 43 4.87 -8.23 0.31
CA ALA A 43 6.17 -8.51 0.92
C ALA A 43 6.32 -9.99 1.33
N ALA A 44 5.23 -10.65 1.74
CA ALA A 44 5.24 -12.08 2.02
C ALA A 44 5.48 -12.96 0.78
N SER A 45 5.32 -12.41 -0.42
CA SER A 45 5.44 -13.15 -1.69
C SER A 45 6.60 -12.68 -2.56
N ILE A 46 6.95 -11.39 -2.47
CA ILE A 46 8.09 -10.75 -3.15
C ILE A 46 9.16 -10.45 -2.09
N GLN A 47 10.05 -11.41 -1.88
CA GLN A 47 11.10 -11.31 -0.86
C GLN A 47 12.22 -10.34 -1.27
N GLY A 48 12.91 -9.76 -0.29
CA GLY A 48 14.12 -8.95 -0.49
C GLY A 48 13.88 -7.48 -0.84
N VAL A 49 12.62 -7.02 -0.89
CA VAL A 49 12.27 -5.61 -1.18
C VAL A 49 11.89 -4.87 0.10
N VAL A 50 11.00 -5.46 0.90
CA VAL A 50 10.53 -4.92 2.18
C VAL A 50 10.49 -6.07 3.18
N ASP A 51 10.82 -5.79 4.44
CA ASP A 51 10.67 -6.77 5.52
C ASP A 51 9.18 -7.02 5.82
N PRO A 52 8.64 -8.23 5.57
CA PRO A 52 7.25 -8.54 5.90
C PRO A 52 6.98 -8.54 7.41
N ALA A 53 8.01 -8.70 8.27
CA ALA A 53 7.83 -8.68 9.71
C ALA A 53 7.53 -7.27 10.24
N ALA A 54 8.19 -6.23 9.69
CA ALA A 54 7.90 -4.84 10.01
C ALA A 54 6.43 -4.46 9.66
N LEU A 55 5.94 -4.87 8.48
CA LEU A 55 4.55 -4.64 8.10
C LEU A 55 3.56 -5.44 8.96
N ASP A 56 3.92 -6.66 9.35
CA ASP A 56 3.11 -7.46 10.28
C ASP A 56 3.02 -6.82 11.66
N ALA A 57 4.10 -6.22 12.17
CA ALA A 57 4.11 -5.48 13.42
C ALA A 57 3.17 -4.27 13.38
N PHE A 58 3.24 -3.46 12.32
CA PHE A 58 2.34 -2.33 12.09
C PHE A 58 0.87 -2.77 12.02
N VAL A 59 0.57 -3.81 11.23
CA VAL A 59 -0.81 -4.32 11.14
C VAL A 59 -1.30 -4.82 12.49
N LYS A 60 -0.45 -5.47 13.29
CA LYS A 60 -0.82 -5.98 14.63
C LYS A 60 -1.07 -4.87 15.65
N SER A 61 -0.29 -3.79 15.65
CA SER A 61 -0.50 -2.65 16.56
C SER A 61 -1.85 -1.98 16.27
N GLU A 62 -2.15 -1.79 14.98
CA GLU A 62 -3.36 -1.12 14.53
C GLU A 62 -4.62 -1.99 14.61
N ARG A 63 -4.52 -3.32 14.49
CA ARG A 63 -5.68 -4.23 14.47
C ARG A 63 -6.60 -4.08 15.68
N LYS A 64 -6.05 -3.83 16.87
CA LYS A 64 -6.78 -3.88 18.14
C LYS A 64 -7.84 -2.78 18.28
N THR A 65 -7.64 -1.66 17.60
CA THR A 65 -8.51 -0.48 17.69
C THR A 65 -9.53 -0.40 16.56
N ARG A 66 -9.55 -1.39 15.65
CA ARG A 66 -10.36 -1.39 14.43
C ARG A 66 -11.61 -2.23 14.57
N ALA A 67 -12.66 -1.83 13.86
CA ALA A 67 -13.87 -2.62 13.74
C ALA A 67 -13.59 -3.96 13.05
N ALA A 68 -14.32 -5.02 13.44
CA ALA A 68 -14.11 -6.37 12.91
C ALA A 68 -14.25 -6.44 11.38
N TYR A 69 -15.15 -5.65 10.79
CA TYR A 69 -15.32 -5.62 9.33
C TYR A 69 -14.08 -5.03 8.62
N ILE A 70 -13.39 -4.05 9.21
CA ILE A 70 -12.14 -3.49 8.67
C ILE A 70 -11.02 -4.53 8.75
N VAL A 71 -10.95 -5.26 9.87
CA VAL A 71 -10.00 -6.36 10.03
C VAL A 71 -10.20 -7.42 8.95
N GLY A 72 -11.44 -7.87 8.73
CA GLY A 72 -11.77 -8.85 7.68
C GLY A 72 -11.41 -8.34 6.28
N ARG A 73 -11.70 -7.08 5.97
CA ARG A 73 -11.31 -6.45 4.70
C ARG A 73 -9.78 -6.37 4.54
N GLY A 74 -9.04 -6.16 5.62
CA GLY A 74 -7.58 -6.21 5.61
C GLY A 74 -7.06 -7.60 5.25
N GLU A 75 -7.64 -8.65 5.83
CA GLU A 75 -7.28 -10.04 5.51
C GLU A 75 -7.58 -10.39 4.04
N GLU A 76 -8.68 -9.87 3.48
CA GLU A 76 -8.99 -9.97 2.05
C GLU A 76 -7.93 -9.31 1.16
N GLU A 77 -7.51 -8.08 1.50
CA GLU A 77 -6.46 -7.36 0.77
C GLU A 77 -5.10 -8.06 0.85
N PHE A 78 -4.74 -8.62 2.01
CA PHE A 78 -3.56 -9.46 2.16
C PHE A 78 -3.61 -10.68 1.23
N ALA A 79 -4.73 -11.41 1.24
CA ALA A 79 -4.89 -12.60 0.41
C ALA A 79 -4.89 -12.26 -1.09
N LYS A 80 -5.51 -11.16 -1.48
CA LYS A 80 -5.52 -10.64 -2.85
C LYS A 80 -4.12 -10.27 -3.32
N ALA A 81 -3.38 -9.50 -2.53
CA ALA A 81 -2.00 -9.13 -2.80
C ALA A 81 -1.10 -10.35 -3.01
N ARG A 82 -1.22 -11.37 -2.16
CA ARG A 82 -0.49 -12.63 -2.33
C ARG A 82 -0.79 -13.34 -3.64
N ARG A 83 -2.05 -13.31 -4.10
CA ARG A 83 -2.42 -13.87 -5.40
C ARG A 83 -1.86 -13.03 -6.56
N GLU A 84 -1.89 -11.71 -6.43
CA GLU A 84 -1.35 -10.80 -7.44
C GLU A 84 0.16 -10.99 -7.63
N ALA A 85 0.89 -11.15 -6.53
CA ALA A 85 2.34 -11.34 -6.52
C ALA A 85 2.82 -12.66 -7.16
N ARG A 86 1.92 -13.61 -7.45
CA ARG A 86 2.26 -14.83 -8.21
C ARG A 86 2.39 -14.58 -9.72
N SER A 87 1.93 -13.44 -10.20
CA SER A 87 2.01 -13.08 -11.62
C SER A 87 3.33 -12.40 -11.90
N GLU A 88 4.20 -13.07 -12.65
CA GLU A 88 5.51 -12.54 -13.04
C GLU A 88 5.38 -11.27 -13.89
N ASP A 89 4.38 -11.18 -14.77
CA ASP A 89 4.12 -9.98 -15.59
C ASP A 89 3.86 -8.72 -14.75
N ARG A 90 3.31 -8.89 -13.53
CA ARG A 90 3.00 -7.77 -12.63
C ARG A 90 4.10 -7.52 -11.60
N ARG A 91 5.11 -8.37 -11.52
CA ARG A 91 6.14 -8.34 -10.48
C ARG A 91 6.89 -7.00 -10.44
N GLY A 92 7.27 -6.46 -11.58
CA GLY A 92 7.96 -5.15 -11.64
C GLY A 92 7.15 -4.02 -11.02
N ARG A 93 5.84 -3.95 -11.31
CA ARG A 93 4.94 -2.93 -10.75
C ARG A 93 4.70 -3.15 -9.25
N LEU A 94 4.52 -4.39 -8.81
CA LEU A 94 4.29 -4.72 -7.39
C LEU A 94 5.55 -4.48 -6.55
N THR A 95 6.73 -4.69 -7.11
CA THR A 95 8.01 -4.29 -6.48
C THR A 95 8.11 -2.77 -6.36
N ALA A 96 7.64 -2.00 -7.34
CA ALA A 96 7.60 -0.55 -7.23
C ALA A 96 6.62 -0.08 -6.14
N GLU A 97 5.47 -0.75 -5.99
CA GLU A 97 4.52 -0.51 -4.88
C GLU A 97 5.18 -0.74 -3.52
N LEU A 98 5.93 -1.84 -3.38
CA LEU A 98 6.71 -2.14 -2.17
C LEU A 98 7.79 -1.09 -1.86
N ASN A 99 8.49 -0.60 -2.88
CA ASN A 99 9.53 0.42 -2.71
C ASN A 99 8.98 1.85 -2.55
N GLY A 100 7.70 2.08 -2.85
CA GLY A 100 7.06 3.37 -2.76
C GLY A 100 6.09 3.42 -1.58
N GLU A 101 4.81 3.17 -1.87
CA GLU A 101 3.70 3.34 -0.93
C GLU A 101 3.88 2.53 0.36
N CYS A 102 4.43 1.31 0.26
CA CYS A 102 4.58 0.44 1.42
C CYS A 102 5.65 0.90 2.42
N GLN A 103 6.59 1.76 1.99
CA GLN A 103 7.62 2.31 2.88
C GLN A 103 7.02 3.20 3.97
N ALA A 104 5.85 3.82 3.72
CA ALA A 104 5.15 4.64 4.69
C ALA A 104 4.76 3.87 5.97
N PHE A 105 4.60 2.55 5.89
CA PHE A 105 4.18 1.70 7.00
C PHE A 105 5.36 1.03 7.74
N LEU A 106 6.60 1.24 7.27
CA LEU A 106 7.80 0.69 7.91
C LEU A 106 8.34 1.60 9.00
N ALA A 107 7.98 2.89 8.99
CA ALA A 107 8.49 3.90 9.90
C ALA A 107 7.74 3.97 11.24
N SER A 108 6.76 3.11 11.52
CA SER A 108 5.92 3.25 12.71
C SER A 108 5.66 1.95 13.45
N PRO A 109 6.33 1.78 14.60
CA PRO A 109 5.72 1.12 15.74
C PRO A 109 5.34 2.12 16.85
N ASP A 110 6.16 3.15 17.09
CA ASP A 110 6.08 3.99 18.30
C ASP A 110 7.08 5.17 18.21
N THR A 111 6.84 6.22 17.41
CA THR A 111 7.59 7.49 17.59
C THR A 111 6.91 8.45 18.57
N VAL A 112 5.82 8.05 19.23
CA VAL A 112 5.19 8.82 20.32
C VAL A 112 4.86 7.93 21.52
N ALA A 113 5.72 6.95 21.83
CA ALA A 113 5.84 6.52 23.22
C ALA A 113 6.66 7.59 23.96
N ARG A 114 5.99 8.46 24.74
CA ARG A 114 6.56 9.39 25.73
C ARG A 114 7.47 10.51 25.20
N GLN A 115 6.96 11.73 25.18
CA GLN A 115 7.59 12.86 25.86
C GLN A 115 6.53 13.61 26.66
#